data_AF-A0A915V929-F1
#
_entry.id   AF-A0A915V929-F1
#
_cell.length_a   1.000
_cell.length_b   1.000
_cell.length_c   1.000
_cell.angle_alpha   90.00
_cell.angle_beta   90.00
_cell.angle_gamma   90.00
#
_symmetry.space_group_name_H-M   'P 1'
#
loop_
_entity.id
_entity.type
_entity.pdbx_description
1 polymer ?
#
loop_
_entity_poly.entity_id
_entity_poly.type
_entity_poly.pdbx_seq_one_letter_code
_entity_poly.pdbx_strand_id
1 'polypeptide(L)'
;MRAFVLSGGGNRGPLQAGAIKVLLQHGIVPEMVVGSSVGALHGAYLAAEPTLAQAERMIQLWHDASQRKLFSNSSVRSVLKALRGSDHLADNRRIRAYIEQTLPRHVRTFGDLHIPLYVTICHLQTLTLYLYGDDPSAPLIDAVLTSAAVPGFFPPTYHAGQAFVDGGVISNLPILAALARGATEIWALDLAFEVDTAASLRGAFEIAGYAIKRPLYSLALRELEVAVQTPGVTVHHIALPAYVNLQLGDFSKTQVMLAEGERLACAYLAHPRPNEVHYPQRYTARTLPPGPPGACPFL
;
A
#
# COMPACT_ATOMS: atom_id res chain seq x y z
N MET A 1 22.14 2.19 1.19
CA MET A 1 20.96 3.04 0.94
C MET A 1 19.74 2.43 1.63
N ARG A 2 19.17 3.15 2.59
CA ARG A 2 17.97 2.75 3.34
C ARG A 2 16.71 3.15 2.59
N ALA A 3 15.85 2.17 2.30
CA ALA A 3 14.57 2.37 1.64
C ALA A 3 13.42 2.10 2.61
N PHE A 4 12.40 2.95 2.59
CA PHE A 4 11.09 2.60 3.09
C PHE A 4 10.25 2.05 1.94
N VAL A 5 9.73 0.83 2.10
CA VAL A 5 8.82 0.22 1.12
C VAL A 5 7.43 0.15 1.73
N LEU A 6 6.53 0.93 1.17
CA LEU A 6 5.22 1.21 1.74
C LEU A 6 4.14 0.53 0.91
N SER A 7 3.52 -0.50 1.47
CA SER A 7 2.49 -1.23 0.74
C SER A 7 1.21 -0.41 0.53
N GLY A 8 0.41 -0.82 -0.46
CA GLY A 8 -0.99 -0.44 -0.55
C GLY A 8 -1.83 -1.06 0.58
N GLY A 9 -3.01 -0.46 0.84
CA GLY A 9 -3.90 -0.86 1.93
C GLY A 9 -5.10 0.06 2.20
N GLY A 10 -5.31 1.08 1.37
CA GLY A 10 -6.48 1.96 1.43
C GLY A 10 -6.70 2.61 2.80
N ASN A 11 -7.89 2.41 3.38
CA ASN A 11 -8.28 2.98 4.67
C ASN A 11 -7.52 2.41 5.88
N ARG A 12 -6.66 1.41 5.69
CA ARG A 12 -5.71 0.92 6.70
C ARG A 12 -4.42 1.74 6.76
N GLY A 13 -4.26 2.75 5.91
CA GLY A 13 -3.15 3.71 5.94
C GLY A 13 -2.75 4.23 7.33
N PRO A 14 -3.67 4.52 8.27
CA PRO A 14 -3.30 4.96 9.60
C PRO A 14 -2.39 3.98 10.38
N LEU A 15 -2.48 2.66 10.16
CA LEU A 15 -1.52 1.68 10.73
C LEU A 15 -0.10 1.96 10.23
N GLN A 16 0.05 2.19 8.92
CA GLN A 16 1.34 2.46 8.30
C GLN A 16 1.89 3.82 8.74
N ALA A 17 1.04 4.83 8.89
CA ALA A 17 1.44 6.15 9.39
C ALA A 17 1.97 6.10 10.84
N GLY A 18 1.31 5.34 11.72
CA GLY A 18 1.79 5.12 13.09
C GLY A 18 3.15 4.40 13.12
N ALA A 19 3.32 3.37 12.29
CA ALA A 19 4.61 2.67 12.17
C ALA A 19 5.73 3.59 11.66
N ILE A 20 5.47 4.40 10.62
CA ILE A 20 6.44 5.38 10.08
C ILE A 20 6.89 6.34 11.18
N LYS A 21 5.96 6.89 11.97
CA LYS A 21 6.29 7.79 13.08
C LYS A 21 7.26 7.14 14.06
N VAL A 22 7.00 5.89 14.47
CA VAL A 22 7.88 5.18 15.42
C VAL A 22 9.27 4.95 14.84
N LEU A 23 9.38 4.57 13.57
CA LEU A 23 10.69 4.39 12.92
C LEU A 23 11.50 5.70 12.95
N LEU A 24 10.87 6.82 12.58
CA LEU A 24 11.53 8.13 12.59
C LEU A 24 11.89 8.59 14.01
N GLN A 25 11.07 8.31 15.02
CA GLN A 25 11.38 8.60 16.43
C GLN A 25 12.64 7.87 16.92
N HIS A 26 12.93 6.70 16.36
CA HIS A 26 14.14 5.93 16.67
C HIS A 26 15.32 6.27 15.76
N GLY A 27 15.24 7.36 14.98
CA GLY A 27 16.30 7.80 14.09
C GLY A 27 16.44 6.98 12.81
N ILE A 28 15.48 6.08 12.52
CA ILE A 28 15.46 5.28 11.29
C ILE A 28 14.83 6.15 10.20
N VAL A 29 15.66 6.91 9.50
CA VAL A 29 15.24 7.82 8.42
C VAL A 29 15.58 7.21 7.06
N PRO A 30 14.62 7.16 6.11
CA PRO A 30 14.88 6.64 4.76
C PRO A 30 15.69 7.61 3.91
N GLU A 31 16.49 7.04 3.02
CA GLU A 31 17.19 7.74 1.94
C GLU A 31 16.42 7.64 0.60
N MET A 32 15.44 6.74 0.52
CA MET A 32 14.48 6.63 -0.59
C MET A 32 13.16 6.05 -0.10
N VAL A 33 12.08 6.31 -0.81
CA VAL A 33 10.77 5.69 -0.56
C VAL A 33 10.24 5.03 -1.82
N VAL A 34 9.64 3.86 -1.69
CA VAL A 34 8.91 3.18 -2.76
C VAL A 34 7.52 2.84 -2.25
N GLY A 35 6.48 3.27 -2.96
CA GLY A 35 5.10 3.15 -2.48
C GLY A 35 4.09 2.76 -3.55
N SER A 36 3.07 2.01 -3.12
CA SER A 36 1.87 1.71 -3.92
C SER A 36 0.64 2.26 -3.21
N SER A 37 -0.30 2.87 -3.93
CA SER A 37 -1.59 3.32 -3.39
C SER A 37 -1.44 4.26 -2.20
N VAL A 38 -2.05 3.94 -1.05
CA VAL A 38 -1.85 4.68 0.20
C VAL A 38 -0.37 4.79 0.62
N GLY A 39 0.45 3.80 0.28
CA GLY A 39 1.90 3.85 0.48
C GLY A 39 2.59 4.88 -0.41
N ALA A 40 2.12 5.08 -1.65
CA ALA A 40 2.58 6.15 -2.52
C ALA A 40 2.18 7.53 -1.96
N LEU A 41 0.99 7.66 -1.40
CA LEU A 41 0.54 8.87 -0.72
C LEU A 41 1.45 9.20 0.47
N HIS A 42 1.66 8.24 1.38
CA HIS A 42 2.57 8.44 2.51
C HIS A 42 4.00 8.74 2.05
N GLY A 43 4.45 8.06 0.98
CA GLY A 43 5.74 8.31 0.37
C GLY A 43 5.88 9.72 -0.17
N ALA A 44 4.84 10.30 -0.77
CA ALA A 44 4.85 11.71 -1.18
C ALA A 44 5.03 12.68 -0.02
N TYR A 45 4.35 12.45 1.11
CA TYR A 45 4.56 13.29 2.31
C TYR A 45 5.95 13.12 2.90
N LEU A 46 6.41 11.88 3.03
CA LEU A 46 7.67 11.56 3.68
C LEU A 46 8.87 11.96 2.82
N ALA A 47 8.80 11.76 1.51
CA ALA A 47 9.85 12.15 0.58
C ALA A 47 9.93 13.67 0.39
N ALA A 48 8.79 14.36 0.55
CA ALA A 48 8.77 15.81 0.58
C ALA A 48 9.59 16.34 1.75
N GLU A 49 9.48 15.77 2.95
CA GLU A 49 10.33 16.13 4.10
C GLU A 49 10.50 14.90 5.02
N PRO A 50 11.66 14.21 5.05
CA PRO A 50 11.83 12.96 5.79
C PRO A 50 12.06 13.19 7.29
N THR A 51 11.12 13.88 7.95
CA THR A 51 11.21 14.31 9.35
C THR A 51 10.08 13.74 10.19
N LEU A 52 10.32 13.62 11.49
CA LEU A 52 9.28 13.23 12.45
C LEU A 52 8.08 14.20 12.42
N ALA A 53 8.34 15.51 12.31
CA ALA A 53 7.29 16.52 12.24
C ALA A 53 6.37 16.31 11.03
N GLN A 54 6.94 15.92 9.89
CA GLN A 54 6.15 15.62 8.69
C GLN A 54 5.31 14.35 8.85
N ALA A 55 5.83 13.32 9.52
CA ALA A 55 5.05 12.13 9.85
C ALA A 55 3.91 12.45 10.83
N GLU A 56 4.14 13.30 11.84
CA GLU A 56 3.09 13.77 12.75
C GLU A 56 2.01 14.60 12.02
N ARG A 57 2.42 15.44 11.06
CA ARG A 57 1.49 16.15 10.18
C ARG A 57 0.65 15.17 9.37
N MET A 58 1.26 14.15 8.77
CA MET A 58 0.54 13.10 8.05
C MET A 58 -0.50 12.38 8.94
N ILE A 59 -0.19 12.15 10.21
CA ILE A 59 -1.13 11.60 11.19
C ILE A 59 -2.31 12.56 11.45
N GLN A 60 -2.05 13.86 11.59
CA GLN A 60 -3.11 14.87 11.73
C GLN A 60 -4.01 14.90 10.48
N LEU A 61 -3.45 14.75 9.28
CA LEU A 61 -4.23 14.67 8.05
C LEU A 61 -5.18 13.46 8.06
N TRP A 62 -4.74 12.30 8.52
CA TRP A 62 -5.63 11.15 8.70
C TRP A 62 -6.79 11.43 9.65
N HIS A 63 -6.51 12.13 10.76
CA HIS A 63 -7.54 12.55 11.70
C HIS A 63 -8.55 13.49 11.03
N ASP A 64 -8.08 14.53 10.36
CA ASP A 64 -8.92 15.51 9.67
C ASP A 64 -9.76 14.89 8.54
N ALA A 65 -9.15 14.00 7.76
CA ALA A 65 -9.82 13.30 6.66
C ALA A 65 -10.95 12.40 7.16
N SER A 66 -10.74 11.73 8.31
CA SER A 66 -11.76 10.94 8.99
C SER A 66 -12.94 11.81 9.45
N GLN A 67 -12.68 12.95 10.10
CA GLN A 67 -13.72 13.87 10.56
C GLN A 67 -14.50 14.52 9.41
N ARG A 68 -13.80 14.89 8.33
CA ARG A 68 -14.39 15.51 7.14
C ARG A 68 -15.14 14.53 6.26
N LYS A 69 -15.13 13.22 6.57
CA LYS A 69 -15.80 12.18 5.78
C LYS A 69 -15.38 12.23 4.31
N LEU A 70 -14.12 12.59 4.01
CA LEU A 70 -13.62 12.84 2.65
C LEU A 70 -13.84 11.65 1.69
N PHE A 71 -13.85 10.44 2.27
CA PHE A 71 -14.02 9.16 1.60
C PHE A 71 -15.34 8.46 1.97
N SER A 72 -16.21 9.11 2.75
CA SER A 72 -17.54 8.58 3.08
C SER A 72 -18.49 8.85 1.92
N ASN A 73 -18.63 7.86 1.04
CA ASN A 73 -19.66 7.86 0.01
C ASN A 73 -20.61 6.67 0.23
N SER A 74 -21.29 6.62 1.38
CA SER A 74 -22.56 5.89 1.48
C SER A 74 -23.69 6.77 0.94
N SER A 75 -23.66 7.07 -0.35
CA SER A 75 -24.83 7.62 -1.01
C SER A 75 -25.43 6.55 -1.92
N VAL A 76 -26.72 6.29 -1.75
CA VAL A 76 -27.56 5.44 -2.62
C VAL A 76 -27.36 5.77 -4.12
N ARG A 77 -26.88 6.98 -4.43
CA ARG A 77 -26.49 7.44 -5.79
C ARG A 77 -25.25 6.75 -6.37
N SER A 78 -24.27 6.33 -5.57
CA SER A 78 -23.07 5.60 -6.07
C SER A 78 -23.43 4.18 -6.51
N VAL A 79 -24.30 3.50 -5.75
CA VAL A 79 -24.85 2.19 -6.12
C VAL A 79 -25.75 2.29 -7.36
N LEU A 80 -26.59 3.33 -7.44
CA LEU A 80 -27.41 3.60 -8.64
C LEU A 80 -26.59 3.99 -9.89
N LYS A 81 -25.40 4.58 -9.73
CA LYS A 81 -24.46 4.85 -10.84
C LYS A 81 -23.77 3.58 -11.34
N ALA A 82 -23.35 2.70 -10.43
CA ALA A 82 -22.81 1.39 -10.79
C ALA A 82 -23.83 0.54 -11.56
N LEU A 83 -25.11 0.57 -11.16
CA LEU A 83 -26.21 -0.11 -11.87
C LEU A 83 -26.57 0.53 -13.22
N ARG A 84 -26.11 1.75 -13.50
CA ARG A 84 -26.34 2.48 -14.76
C ARG A 84 -25.14 2.48 -15.71
N GLY A 85 -24.14 1.62 -15.47
CA GLY A 85 -22.96 1.51 -16.33
C GLY A 85 -21.98 2.67 -16.20
N SER A 86 -21.96 3.35 -15.05
CA SER A 86 -20.89 4.31 -14.72
C SER A 86 -19.83 3.59 -13.90
N ASP A 87 -18.60 3.56 -14.39
CA ASP A 87 -17.54 2.65 -13.96
C ASP A 87 -17.00 2.86 -12.51
N HIS A 88 -17.44 3.88 -11.75
CA HIS A 88 -16.74 4.33 -10.52
C HIS A 88 -17.64 4.77 -9.36
N LEU A 89 -17.22 4.46 -8.13
CA LEU A 89 -17.98 4.70 -6.88
C LEU A 89 -17.57 5.99 -6.13
N ALA A 90 -16.36 6.50 -6.39
CA ALA A 90 -15.81 7.70 -5.76
C ALA A 90 -15.11 8.63 -6.78
N ASP A 91 -15.09 9.94 -6.47
CA ASP A 91 -14.60 10.99 -7.36
C ASP A 91 -13.21 11.48 -6.92
N ASN A 92 -12.21 11.34 -7.81
CA ASN A 92 -10.82 11.70 -7.56
C ASN A 92 -10.62 13.19 -7.25
N ARG A 93 -11.57 14.07 -7.61
CA ARG A 93 -11.44 15.53 -7.42
C ARG A 93 -11.27 15.94 -5.96
N ARG A 94 -11.96 15.25 -5.04
CA ARG A 94 -11.86 15.55 -3.59
C ARG A 94 -10.50 15.15 -3.02
N ILE A 95 -9.99 14.00 -3.45
CA ILE A 95 -8.71 13.47 -2.99
C ILE A 95 -7.58 14.32 -3.56
N ARG A 96 -7.64 14.68 -4.85
CA ARG A 96 -6.72 15.62 -5.48
C ARG A 96 -6.66 16.94 -4.71
N ALA A 97 -7.81 17.59 -4.54
CA ALA A 97 -7.88 18.88 -3.84
C ALA A 97 -7.35 18.79 -2.41
N TYR A 98 -7.60 17.66 -1.73
CA TYR A 98 -7.06 17.43 -0.39
C TYR A 98 -5.53 17.36 -0.43
N ILE A 99 -4.95 16.49 -1.27
CA ILE A 99 -3.49 16.34 -1.42
C ILE A 99 -2.82 17.67 -1.81
N GLU A 100 -3.41 18.42 -2.75
CA GLU A 100 -2.91 19.73 -3.18
C GLU A 100 -2.89 20.78 -2.07
N GLN A 101 -3.82 20.68 -1.12
CA GLN A 101 -3.91 21.61 0.02
C GLN A 101 -2.96 21.25 1.16
N THR A 102 -2.54 19.99 1.26
CA THR A 102 -1.87 19.44 2.43
C THR A 102 -0.40 19.12 2.20
N LEU A 103 0.01 18.82 0.96
CA LEU A 103 1.43 18.76 0.59
C LEU A 103 2.08 20.16 0.71
N PRO A 104 3.39 20.24 1.00
CA PRO A 104 4.11 21.50 0.96
C PRO A 104 3.93 22.18 -0.41
N ARG A 105 3.62 23.49 -0.42
CA ARG A 105 3.19 24.21 -1.64
C ARG A 105 4.23 24.20 -2.77
N HIS A 106 5.51 24.01 -2.44
CA HIS A 106 6.61 23.94 -3.39
C HIS A 106 6.70 22.58 -4.09
N VAL A 107 6.11 21.52 -3.53
CA VAL A 107 6.19 20.17 -4.07
C VAL A 107 5.12 19.96 -5.15
N ARG A 108 5.54 19.89 -6.41
CA ARG A 108 4.66 19.66 -7.58
C ARG A 108 5.10 18.46 -8.40
N THR A 109 6.40 18.24 -8.49
CA THR A 109 7.05 17.21 -9.30
C THR A 109 7.92 16.32 -8.43
N PHE A 110 8.42 15.21 -8.99
CA PHE A 110 9.35 14.33 -8.28
C PHE A 110 10.69 15.02 -7.95
N GLY A 111 11.11 16.00 -8.76
CA GLY A 111 12.33 16.78 -8.54
C GLY A 111 12.26 17.77 -7.38
N ASP A 112 11.06 18.07 -6.86
CA ASP A 112 10.88 18.96 -5.71
C ASP A 112 11.02 18.22 -4.36
N LEU A 113 11.21 16.90 -4.38
CA LEU A 113 11.32 16.06 -3.18
C LEU A 113 12.75 16.08 -2.61
N HIS A 114 12.88 15.98 -1.29
CA HIS A 114 14.19 15.94 -0.62
C HIS A 114 14.90 14.59 -0.78
N ILE A 115 14.13 13.50 -0.88
CA ILE A 115 14.65 12.15 -1.16
C ILE A 115 13.87 11.52 -2.33
N PRO A 116 14.49 10.61 -3.10
CA PRO A 116 13.80 9.93 -4.19
C PRO A 116 12.55 9.19 -3.73
N LEU A 117 11.45 9.40 -4.45
CA LEU A 117 10.22 8.64 -4.32
C LEU A 117 9.96 7.88 -5.61
N TYR A 118 9.61 6.61 -5.48
CA TYR A 118 9.14 5.80 -6.58
C TYR A 118 7.71 5.34 -6.34
N VAL A 119 6.85 5.54 -7.34
CA VAL A 119 5.40 5.27 -7.25
C VAL A 119 5.01 4.23 -8.28
N THR A 120 4.38 3.14 -7.84
CA THR A 120 3.94 2.08 -8.73
C THR A 120 2.55 2.32 -9.30
N ILE A 121 2.38 2.06 -10.60
CA ILE A 121 1.09 2.03 -11.29
C ILE A 121 1.04 0.79 -12.19
N CYS A 122 -0.14 0.36 -12.61
CA CYS A 122 -0.31 -0.78 -13.51
C CYS A 122 -0.97 -0.35 -14.81
N HIS A 123 -0.39 -0.73 -15.95
CA HIS A 123 -1.05 -0.63 -17.24
C HIS A 123 -2.10 -1.73 -17.37
N LEU A 124 -3.38 -1.36 -17.44
CA LEU A 124 -4.50 -2.27 -17.22
C LEU A 124 -4.58 -3.39 -18.27
N GLN A 125 -4.28 -3.09 -19.54
CA GLN A 125 -4.43 -4.06 -20.62
C GLN A 125 -3.32 -5.12 -20.61
N THR A 126 -2.09 -4.73 -20.30
CA THR A 126 -0.92 -5.64 -20.34
C THR A 126 -0.55 -6.18 -18.97
N LEU A 127 -1.19 -5.70 -17.90
CA LEU A 127 -0.87 -5.99 -16.50
C LEU A 127 0.61 -5.73 -16.17
N THR A 128 1.19 -4.72 -16.82
CA THR A 128 2.60 -4.36 -16.65
C THR A 128 2.73 -3.31 -15.54
N LEU A 129 3.67 -3.53 -14.63
CA LEU A 129 4.02 -2.56 -13.60
C LEU A 129 4.86 -1.43 -14.22
N TYR A 130 4.45 -0.20 -13.99
CA TYR A 130 5.19 1.01 -14.34
C TYR A 130 5.61 1.73 -13.06
N LEU A 131 6.72 2.44 -13.13
CA LEU A 131 7.30 3.17 -12.01
C LEU A 131 7.47 4.64 -12.40
N TYR A 132 6.85 5.54 -11.63
CA TYR A 132 7.22 6.95 -11.61
C TYR A 132 8.40 7.16 -10.65
N GLY A 133 9.17 8.24 -10.85
CA GLY A 133 10.26 8.66 -9.96
C GLY A 133 11.59 8.91 -10.67
N ASP A 134 11.80 8.29 -11.84
CA ASP A 134 13.02 8.49 -12.64
C ASP A 134 13.07 9.84 -13.34
N ASP A 135 11.91 10.31 -13.80
CA ASP A 135 11.77 11.63 -14.41
C ASP A 135 11.45 12.66 -13.32
N PRO A 136 12.39 13.56 -12.96
CA PRO A 136 12.16 14.57 -11.95
C PRO A 136 11.08 15.58 -12.36
N SER A 137 10.78 15.73 -13.66
CA SER A 137 9.76 16.67 -14.15
C SER A 137 8.33 16.12 -14.07
N ALA A 138 8.18 14.82 -13.77
CA ALA A 138 6.88 14.17 -13.77
C ALA A 138 5.95 14.74 -12.67
N PRO A 139 4.65 14.90 -12.94
CA PRO A 139 3.68 15.44 -11.98
C PRO A 139 3.43 14.44 -10.84
N LEU A 140 3.80 14.83 -9.61
CA LEU A 140 3.77 13.95 -8.45
C LEU A 140 2.34 13.53 -8.10
N ILE A 141 1.41 14.49 -8.04
CA ILE A 141 0.04 14.24 -7.59
C ILE A 141 -0.70 13.33 -8.57
N ASP A 142 -0.42 13.44 -9.86
CA ASP A 142 -1.00 12.58 -10.89
C ASP A 142 -0.52 11.14 -10.71
N ALA A 143 0.77 10.94 -10.49
CA ALA A 143 1.34 9.63 -10.18
C ALA A 143 0.71 8.99 -8.94
N VAL A 144 0.58 9.75 -7.84
CA VAL A 144 -0.05 9.27 -6.59
C VAL A 144 -1.52 8.92 -6.80
N LEU A 145 -2.28 9.75 -7.53
CA LEU A 145 -3.69 9.49 -7.81
C LEU A 145 -3.89 8.28 -8.71
N THR A 146 -3.06 8.11 -9.74
CA THR A 146 -3.07 6.89 -10.57
C THR A 146 -2.71 5.67 -9.73
N SER A 147 -1.71 5.78 -8.85
CA SER A 147 -1.33 4.70 -7.95
C SER A 147 -2.42 4.36 -6.94
N ALA A 148 -3.34 5.28 -6.65
CA ALA A 148 -4.50 5.05 -5.78
C ALA A 148 -5.78 4.66 -6.55
N ALA A 149 -5.73 4.47 -7.87
CA ALA A 149 -6.87 4.15 -8.72
C ALA A 149 -7.26 2.66 -8.63
N VAL A 150 -7.74 2.23 -7.45
CA VAL A 150 -8.11 0.83 -7.18
C VAL A 150 -9.29 0.40 -8.08
N PRO A 151 -9.14 -0.67 -8.89
CA PRO A 151 -10.23 -1.17 -9.73
C PRO A 151 -11.50 -1.48 -8.93
N GLY A 152 -12.65 -1.06 -9.46
CA GLY A 152 -13.96 -1.21 -8.81
C GLY A 152 -14.29 -0.14 -7.78
N PHE A 153 -13.31 0.65 -7.31
CA PHE A 153 -13.54 1.75 -6.37
C PHE A 153 -13.34 3.12 -7.01
N PHE A 154 -12.23 3.29 -7.73
CA PHE A 154 -11.87 4.52 -8.43
C PHE A 154 -11.77 4.33 -9.95
N PRO A 155 -11.85 5.44 -10.72
CA PRO A 155 -11.53 5.42 -12.13
C PRO A 155 -10.12 4.99 -12.46
N PRO A 156 -9.92 4.14 -13.50
CA PRO A 156 -8.68 4.15 -14.23
C PRO A 156 -8.36 5.58 -14.67
N THR A 157 -7.08 5.92 -14.61
CA THR A 157 -6.56 7.13 -15.22
C THR A 157 -6.12 6.81 -16.64
N TYR A 158 -6.14 7.81 -17.53
CA TYR A 158 -5.79 7.61 -18.93
C TYR A 158 -4.59 8.46 -19.32
N HIS A 159 -3.62 7.83 -19.97
CA HIS A 159 -2.48 8.50 -20.58
C HIS A 159 -2.31 8.00 -22.00
N ALA A 160 -2.28 8.93 -22.98
CA ALA A 160 -2.22 8.60 -24.41
C ALA A 160 -3.28 7.56 -24.86
N GLY A 161 -4.49 7.64 -24.29
CA GLY A 161 -5.59 6.71 -24.59
C GLY A 161 -5.48 5.33 -23.93
N GLN A 162 -4.42 5.07 -23.17
CA GLN A 162 -4.19 3.82 -22.44
C GLN A 162 -4.64 3.94 -20.99
N ALA A 163 -5.23 2.88 -20.45
CA ALA A 163 -5.76 2.85 -19.08
C ALA A 163 -4.71 2.38 -18.06
N PHE A 164 -4.60 3.13 -16.96
CA PHE A 164 -3.73 2.85 -15.83
C PHE A 164 -4.51 2.81 -14.53
N VAL A 165 -4.16 1.86 -13.66
CA VAL A 165 -4.80 1.61 -12.36
C VAL A 165 -3.74 1.50 -11.25
N ASP A 166 -4.20 1.30 -10.02
CA ASP A 166 -3.35 1.05 -8.84
C ASP A 166 -2.30 -0.04 -9.11
N GLY A 167 -1.03 0.24 -8.80
CA GLY A 167 0.08 -0.70 -8.97
C GLY A 167 -0.01 -1.93 -8.07
N GLY A 168 -0.80 -1.87 -7.01
CA GLY A 168 -0.97 -2.94 -6.03
C GLY A 168 -1.68 -4.18 -6.58
N VAL A 169 -2.28 -4.08 -7.77
CA VAL A 169 -2.81 -5.24 -8.49
C VAL A 169 -1.72 -6.14 -9.08
N ILE A 170 -0.46 -5.70 -9.08
CA ILE A 170 0.70 -6.48 -9.50
C ILE A 170 1.76 -6.54 -8.40
N SER A 171 2.07 -5.41 -7.76
CA SER A 171 3.10 -5.31 -6.72
C SER A 171 2.61 -4.38 -5.60
N ASN A 172 1.88 -4.98 -4.64
CA ASN A 172 1.31 -4.22 -3.52
C ASN A 172 2.36 -3.79 -2.50
N LEU A 173 3.43 -4.57 -2.31
CA LEU A 173 4.57 -4.24 -1.47
C LEU A 173 5.82 -4.23 -2.38
N PRO A 174 6.14 -3.08 -3.01
CA PRO A 174 7.05 -3.03 -4.17
C PRO A 174 8.53 -3.10 -3.79
N ILE A 175 8.94 -4.25 -3.24
CA ILE A 175 10.29 -4.48 -2.73
C ILE A 175 11.27 -4.64 -3.88
N LEU A 176 10.87 -5.35 -4.94
CA LEU A 176 11.76 -5.52 -6.10
C LEU A 176 12.07 -4.18 -6.78
N ALA A 177 11.12 -3.24 -6.78
CA ALA A 177 11.36 -1.89 -7.27
C ALA A 177 12.40 -1.15 -6.42
N ALA A 178 12.39 -1.32 -5.09
CA ALA A 178 13.41 -0.75 -4.22
C ALA A 178 14.80 -1.36 -4.47
N LEU A 179 14.88 -2.69 -4.61
CA LEU A 179 16.13 -3.38 -4.94
C LEU A 179 16.71 -2.92 -6.28
N ALA A 180 15.86 -2.81 -7.31
CA ALA A 180 16.25 -2.34 -8.63
C ALA A 180 16.82 -0.90 -8.61
N ARG A 181 16.52 -0.12 -7.57
CA ARG A 181 17.04 1.23 -7.35
C ARG A 181 18.23 1.29 -6.40
N GLY A 182 18.76 0.14 -5.97
CA GLY A 182 19.97 0.06 -5.16
C GLY A 182 19.73 0.09 -3.65
N ALA A 183 18.51 -0.21 -3.18
CA ALA A 183 18.26 -0.37 -1.76
C ALA A 183 19.08 -1.53 -1.18
N THR A 184 19.79 -1.29 -0.08
CA THR A 184 20.59 -2.29 0.65
C THR A 184 20.06 -2.53 2.06
N GLU A 185 19.23 -1.62 2.58
CA GLU A 185 18.51 -1.77 3.84
C GLU A 185 17.05 -1.41 3.58
N ILE A 186 16.13 -2.36 3.71
CA ILE A 186 14.72 -2.20 3.34
C ILE A 186 13.86 -2.30 4.59
N TRP A 187 13.09 -1.26 4.88
CA TRP A 187 12.04 -1.28 5.90
C TRP A 187 10.68 -1.39 5.20
N ALA A 188 10.17 -2.62 5.14
CA ALA A 188 8.92 -2.95 4.47
C ALA A 188 7.74 -2.88 5.44
N LEU A 189 6.86 -1.89 5.25
CA LEU A 189 5.66 -1.69 6.06
C LEU A 189 4.44 -2.26 5.33
N ASP A 190 4.02 -3.45 5.75
CA ASP A 190 3.10 -4.31 5.02
C ASP A 190 1.70 -4.31 5.62
N LEU A 191 0.79 -3.56 4.99
CA LEU A 191 -0.65 -3.56 5.25
C LEU A 191 -1.36 -4.75 4.59
N ALA A 192 -0.79 -5.39 3.58
CA ALA A 192 -1.43 -6.51 2.88
C ALA A 192 -1.37 -7.83 3.69
N PHE A 193 -0.69 -7.84 4.83
CA PHE A 193 -0.59 -9.02 5.67
C PHE A 193 -1.96 -9.49 6.16
N GLU A 194 -2.44 -10.61 5.62
CA GLU A 194 -3.67 -11.28 6.04
C GLU A 194 -3.34 -12.49 6.92
N VAL A 195 -3.96 -12.54 8.10
CA VAL A 195 -3.96 -13.73 8.97
C VAL A 195 -5.22 -14.53 8.66
N ASP A 196 -5.08 -15.86 8.49
CA ASP A 196 -6.09 -16.79 7.98
C ASP A 196 -7.53 -16.52 8.46
N THR A 197 -8.40 -16.21 7.50
CA THR A 197 -9.85 -16.14 7.70
C THR A 197 -10.62 -17.00 6.68
N ALA A 198 -9.96 -18.02 6.09
CA ALA A 198 -10.61 -18.94 5.15
C ALA A 198 -11.81 -19.69 5.76
N ALA A 199 -11.81 -19.91 7.08
CA ALA A 199 -12.85 -20.70 7.76
C ALA A 199 -14.23 -20.01 7.86
N SER A 200 -14.35 -18.73 7.51
CA SER A 200 -15.58 -17.94 7.75
C SER A 200 -16.09 -17.10 6.58
N LEU A 201 -15.51 -17.18 5.38
CA LEU A 201 -15.91 -16.34 4.24
C LEU A 201 -17.36 -16.64 3.81
N ARG A 202 -18.22 -15.62 3.73
CA ARG A 202 -19.63 -15.76 3.32
C ARG A 202 -20.04 -14.72 2.28
N GLY A 203 -20.62 -15.21 1.19
CA GLY A 203 -21.19 -14.37 0.14
C GLY A 203 -20.23 -14.07 -1.00
N ALA A 204 -20.78 -13.86 -2.19
CA ALA A 204 -20.03 -13.80 -3.45
C ALA A 204 -18.94 -12.70 -3.48
N PHE A 205 -19.24 -11.53 -2.93
CA PHE A 205 -18.30 -10.40 -2.90
C PHE A 205 -17.10 -10.63 -1.98
N GLU A 206 -17.31 -11.23 -0.80
CA GLU A 206 -16.24 -11.53 0.15
C GLU A 206 -15.32 -12.61 -0.40
N ILE A 207 -15.90 -13.66 -0.99
CA ILE A 207 -15.15 -14.74 -1.64
C ILE A 207 -14.34 -14.22 -2.83
N ALA A 208 -14.93 -13.39 -3.70
CA ALA A 208 -14.23 -12.81 -4.84
C ALA A 208 -13.09 -11.88 -4.39
N GLY A 209 -13.32 -11.05 -3.37
CA GLY A 209 -12.30 -10.18 -2.80
C GLY A 209 -11.13 -10.98 -2.21
N TYR A 210 -11.42 -12.04 -1.45
CA TYR A 210 -10.40 -12.94 -0.91
C TYR A 210 -9.59 -13.63 -2.01
N ALA A 211 -10.26 -14.14 -3.05
CA ALA A 211 -9.61 -14.81 -4.18
C ALA A 211 -8.69 -13.89 -4.99
N ILE A 212 -8.95 -12.58 -5.00
CA ILE A 212 -8.06 -11.57 -5.62
C ILE A 212 -6.89 -11.22 -4.71
N LYS A 213 -7.15 -10.97 -3.41
CA LYS A 213 -6.12 -10.53 -2.47
C LYS A 213 -5.10 -11.61 -2.16
N ARG A 214 -5.51 -12.88 -2.08
CA ARG A 214 -4.62 -13.97 -1.66
C ARG A 214 -3.45 -14.19 -2.63
N PRO A 215 -3.64 -14.25 -3.96
CA PRO A 215 -2.52 -14.28 -4.91
C PRO A 215 -1.60 -13.06 -4.82
N LEU A 216 -2.15 -11.85 -4.63
CA LEU A 216 -1.35 -10.63 -4.49
C LEU A 216 -0.45 -10.69 -3.25
N TYR A 217 -0.98 -11.22 -2.14
CA TYR A 217 -0.20 -11.47 -0.95
C TYR A 217 0.90 -12.51 -1.18
N SER A 218 0.62 -13.59 -1.93
CA SER A 218 1.63 -14.57 -2.32
C SER A 218 2.75 -13.97 -3.17
N LEU A 219 2.43 -13.03 -4.08
CA LEU A 219 3.43 -12.28 -4.85
C LEU A 219 4.31 -11.44 -3.92
N ALA A 220 3.72 -10.69 -2.99
CA ALA A 220 4.48 -9.89 -2.02
C ALA A 220 5.43 -10.73 -1.16
N LEU A 221 4.99 -11.92 -0.70
CA LEU A 221 5.85 -12.87 -0.01
C LEU A 221 7.01 -13.34 -0.89
N ARG A 222 6.75 -13.57 -2.19
CA ARG A 222 7.81 -13.97 -3.12
C ARG A 222 8.82 -12.84 -3.34
N GLU A 223 8.38 -11.59 -3.43
CA GLU A 223 9.28 -10.44 -3.50
C GLU A 223 10.14 -10.31 -2.23
N LEU A 224 9.55 -10.51 -1.04
CA LEU A 224 10.27 -10.56 0.23
C LEU A 224 11.33 -11.67 0.26
N GLU A 225 10.99 -12.88 -0.20
CA GLU A 225 11.94 -14.00 -0.28
C GLU A 225 13.15 -13.66 -1.14
N VAL A 226 12.92 -13.07 -2.32
CA VAL A 226 13.99 -12.64 -3.23
C VAL A 226 14.89 -11.61 -2.55
N ALA A 227 14.30 -10.62 -1.88
CA ALA A 227 15.04 -9.56 -1.20
C ALA A 227 15.91 -10.09 -0.06
N VAL A 228 15.35 -10.96 0.79
CA VAL A 228 16.05 -11.59 1.91
C VAL A 228 17.21 -12.48 1.45
N GLN A 229 17.09 -13.11 0.27
CA GLN A 229 18.14 -13.94 -0.31
C GLN A 229 19.18 -13.14 -1.08
N THR A 230 18.96 -11.84 -1.31
CA THR A 230 19.88 -11.00 -2.07
C THR A 230 21.11 -10.65 -1.20
N PRO A 231 22.35 -11.00 -1.64
CA PRO A 231 23.55 -10.70 -0.86
C PRO A 231 23.73 -9.21 -0.59
N GLY A 232 24.08 -8.86 0.66
CA GLY A 232 24.31 -7.47 1.06
C GLY A 232 23.02 -6.65 1.28
N VAL A 233 21.85 -7.29 1.23
CA VAL A 233 20.56 -6.66 1.54
C VAL A 233 20.08 -7.10 2.92
N THR A 234 19.65 -6.13 3.73
CA THR A 234 18.97 -6.33 5.00
C THR A 234 17.52 -5.91 4.87
N VAL A 235 16.58 -6.82 5.13
CA VAL A 235 15.14 -6.57 5.06
C VAL A 235 14.52 -6.63 6.44
N HIS A 236 13.91 -5.53 6.87
CA HIS A 236 13.05 -5.44 8.04
C HIS A 236 11.59 -5.47 7.59
N HIS A 237 10.91 -6.59 7.80
CA HIS A 237 9.48 -6.75 7.47
C HIS A 237 8.61 -6.49 8.70
N ILE A 238 7.87 -5.38 8.69
CA ILE A 238 6.91 -5.03 9.74
C ILE A 238 5.51 -5.26 9.18
N ALA A 239 4.94 -6.41 9.57
CA ALA A 239 3.56 -6.77 9.25
C ALA A 239 2.57 -5.95 10.08
N LEU A 240 1.53 -5.43 9.42
CA LEU A 240 0.47 -4.62 10.02
C LEU A 240 -0.92 -5.29 9.89
N PRO A 241 -1.13 -6.48 10.48
CA PRO A 241 -2.28 -7.36 10.19
C PRO A 241 -3.62 -6.91 10.77
N ALA A 242 -3.68 -5.79 11.48
CA ALA A 242 -4.91 -5.36 12.14
C ALA A 242 -5.95 -4.85 11.12
N TYR A 243 -7.24 -5.06 11.42
CA TYR A 243 -8.38 -4.53 10.67
C TYR A 243 -8.47 -4.98 9.20
N VAL A 244 -8.08 -6.22 8.89
CA VAL A 244 -8.11 -6.81 7.54
C VAL A 244 -9.51 -6.76 6.90
N ASN A 245 -10.56 -6.95 7.70
CA ASN A 245 -11.96 -6.97 7.25
C ASN A 245 -12.66 -5.60 7.39
N LEU A 246 -11.89 -4.51 7.54
CA LEU A 246 -12.47 -3.17 7.59
C LEU A 246 -13.14 -2.84 6.25
N GLN A 247 -14.40 -2.42 6.29
CA GLN A 247 -15.12 -2.06 5.08
C GLN A 247 -14.40 -0.91 4.37
N LEU A 248 -14.26 -1.00 3.05
CA LEU A 248 -13.61 0.05 2.28
C LEU A 248 -14.38 1.36 2.43
N GLY A 249 -13.69 2.43 2.81
CA GLY A 249 -14.31 3.71 3.11
C GLY A 249 -14.70 3.93 4.58
N ASP A 250 -14.50 2.93 5.46
CA ASP A 250 -14.66 3.10 6.91
C ASP A 250 -13.38 3.71 7.52
N PHE A 251 -13.53 4.90 8.12
CA PHE A 251 -12.45 5.63 8.81
C PHE A 251 -12.73 5.79 10.32
N SER A 252 -13.76 5.11 10.84
CA SER A 252 -14.14 5.17 12.26
C SER A 252 -13.04 4.67 13.21
N LYS A 253 -12.14 3.82 12.71
CA LYS A 253 -11.05 3.22 13.46
C LYS A 253 -9.70 3.95 13.30
N THR A 254 -9.68 5.14 12.70
CA THR A 254 -8.43 5.86 12.38
C THR A 254 -7.50 6.00 13.59
N GLN A 255 -8.00 6.48 14.73
CA GLN A 255 -7.16 6.72 15.92
C GLN A 255 -6.62 5.43 16.54
N VAL A 256 -7.43 4.37 16.60
CA VAL A 256 -6.98 3.07 17.14
C VAL A 256 -6.01 2.38 16.18
N MET A 257 -6.18 2.54 14.87
CA MET A 257 -5.24 2.06 13.86
C MET A 257 -3.88 2.76 13.97
N LEU A 258 -3.84 4.07 14.21
CA LEU A 258 -2.59 4.80 14.45
C LEU A 258 -1.83 4.20 15.64
N ALA A 259 -2.50 4.08 16.79
CA ALA A 259 -1.90 3.53 18.00
C ALA A 259 -1.43 2.08 17.82
N GLU A 260 -2.19 1.27 17.09
CA GLU A 260 -1.81 -0.11 16.79
C GLU A 260 -0.60 -0.20 15.86
N GLY A 261 -0.50 0.70 14.87
CA GLY A 261 0.68 0.83 14.01
C GLY A 261 1.94 1.18 14.80
N GLU A 262 1.82 2.15 15.72
CA GLU A 262 2.91 2.50 16.65
C GLU A 262 3.31 1.30 17.50
N ARG A 263 2.34 0.61 18.11
CA ARG A 263 2.57 -0.57 18.95
C ARG A 263 3.30 -1.70 18.21
N LEU A 264 2.89 -2.00 16.98
CA LEU A 264 3.49 -3.06 16.16
C LEU A 264 4.93 -2.72 15.75
N ALA A 265 5.20 -1.46 15.37
CA ALA A 265 6.55 -1.01 15.08
C ALA A 265 7.46 -1.06 16.33
N CYS A 266 6.97 -0.59 17.49
CA CYS A 266 7.71 -0.69 18.75
C CYS A 266 8.02 -2.16 19.11
N ALA A 267 7.05 -3.07 18.93
CA ALA A 267 7.24 -4.49 19.18
C ALA A 267 8.32 -5.10 18.27
N TYR A 268 8.36 -4.71 17.00
CA TYR A 268 9.42 -5.13 16.08
C TYR A 268 10.79 -4.57 16.51
N LEU A 269 10.88 -3.28 16.85
CA LEU A 269 12.14 -2.65 17.25
C LEU A 269 12.68 -3.19 18.57
N ALA A 270 11.83 -3.67 19.48
CA ALA A 270 12.27 -4.32 20.72
C ALA A 270 12.96 -5.67 20.46
N HIS A 271 12.56 -6.38 19.40
CA HIS A 271 13.08 -7.69 19.03
C HIS A 271 13.26 -7.80 17.51
N PRO A 272 14.23 -7.06 16.93
CA PRO A 272 14.38 -6.98 15.49
C PRO A 272 14.78 -8.35 14.92
N ARG A 273 14.06 -8.77 13.88
CA ARG A 273 14.34 -9.99 13.13
C ARG A 273 14.57 -9.62 11.66
N PRO A 274 15.74 -9.06 11.31
CA PRO A 274 16.06 -8.78 9.92
C PRO A 274 16.17 -10.08 9.14
N ASN A 275 15.82 -10.04 7.86
CA ASN A 275 15.90 -11.17 6.93
C ASN A 275 15.05 -12.40 7.32
N GLU A 276 14.08 -12.24 8.22
CA GLU A 276 13.03 -13.23 8.48
C GLU A 276 11.76 -12.84 7.74
N VAL A 277 11.27 -13.74 6.88
CA VAL A 277 9.95 -13.59 6.25
C VAL A 277 8.92 -14.33 7.10
N HIS A 278 7.95 -13.61 7.63
CA HIS A 278 6.86 -14.22 8.39
C HIS A 278 5.80 -14.78 7.44
N TYR A 279 5.57 -16.10 7.53
CA TYR A 279 4.49 -16.77 6.81
C TYR A 279 3.34 -17.06 7.78
N PRO A 280 2.12 -16.56 7.54
CA PRO A 280 0.97 -16.88 8.39
C PRO A 280 0.62 -18.38 8.33
N GLN A 281 0.68 -18.99 7.14
CA GLN A 281 0.67 -20.45 6.91
C GLN A 281 1.37 -20.79 5.58
N ARG A 282 2.31 -21.74 5.60
CA ARG A 282 2.89 -22.37 4.40
C ARG A 282 2.27 -23.75 4.20
N TYR A 283 1.47 -23.90 3.15
CA TYR A 283 1.14 -25.23 2.65
C TYR A 283 2.35 -25.77 1.87
N THR A 284 2.92 -26.86 2.34
CA THR A 284 3.95 -27.64 1.64
C THR A 284 3.26 -28.72 0.82
N ALA A 285 3.96 -29.34 -0.13
CA ALA A 285 3.41 -30.50 -0.86
C ALA A 285 2.86 -31.61 0.06
N ARG A 286 3.37 -31.71 1.30
CA ARG A 286 2.91 -32.65 2.33
C ARG A 286 1.75 -32.17 3.18
N THR A 287 1.49 -30.87 3.21
CA THR A 287 0.44 -30.25 4.05
C THR A 287 -0.68 -29.63 3.23
N LEU A 288 -0.66 -29.78 1.90
CA LEU A 288 -1.77 -29.37 1.03
C LEU A 288 -3.04 -30.14 1.41
N PRO A 289 -4.20 -29.47 1.49
CA PRO A 289 -5.47 -30.15 1.66
C PRO A 289 -5.74 -31.10 0.48
N PRO A 290 -6.42 -32.25 0.72
CA PRO A 290 -6.75 -33.17 -0.35
C PRO A 290 -7.66 -32.49 -1.38
N GLY A 291 -7.35 -32.68 -2.67
CA GLY A 291 -8.24 -32.30 -3.75
C GLY A 291 -9.51 -33.18 -3.79
N PRO A 292 -10.56 -32.76 -4.53
CA PRO A 292 -11.70 -33.63 -4.80
C PRO A 292 -11.27 -34.91 -5.54
N PRO A 293 -12.08 -35.99 -5.51
CA PRO A 293 -11.76 -37.22 -6.23
C PRO A 293 -11.37 -36.97 -7.70
N GLY A 294 -10.20 -37.47 -8.09
CA GLY A 294 -9.65 -37.28 -9.45
C GLY A 294 -8.82 -36.01 -9.66
N ALA A 295 -8.73 -35.12 -8.68
CA ALA A 295 -7.86 -33.94 -8.73
C ALA A 295 -6.62 -34.10 -7.84
N CYS A 296 -5.44 -33.82 -8.39
CA CYS A 296 -4.18 -33.72 -7.66
C CYS A 296 -3.57 -32.31 -7.80
N PRO A 297 -2.81 -31.82 -6.81
CA PRO A 297 -2.08 -30.57 -6.95
C PRO A 297 -1.06 -30.64 -8.11
N PHE A 298 -1.02 -29.59 -8.93
CA PHE A 298 0.06 -29.37 -9.90
C PHE A 298 1.24 -28.71 -9.17
N LEU A 299 2.32 -29.46 -8.97
CA LEU A 299 3.53 -29.03 -8.26
C LEU A 299 4.57 -28.45 -9.21
#